data_AF-A0A254P0I2-F1
#
_entry.id   AF-A0A254P0I2-F1
#
_cell.length_a   1.000
_cell.length_b   1.000
_cell.length_c   1.000
_cell.angle_alpha   90.00
_cell.angle_beta   90.00
_cell.angle_gamma   90.00
#
_symmetry.space_group_name_H-M   'P 1'
#
loop_
_entity.id
_entity.type
_entity.pdbx_description
1 polymer ?
#
loop_
_entity_poly.entity_id
_entity_poly.type
_entity_poly.pdbx_seq_one_letter_code
_entity_poly.pdbx_strand_id
1 'polypeptide(L)'
;MAFGPGSIAVVVGVALLVFGPKKLPELGRAAGETLKEFRSATRGISEESASARPASESATAPAAPSLVKAAAESEGGKPDSP
;
A
#
# COMPACT_ATOMS: atom_id res chain seq x y z
N MET A 1 29.73 5.22 -3.58
CA MET A 1 28.98 5.33 -4.84
C MET A 1 27.54 4.93 -4.57
N ALA A 2 26.66 5.90 -4.33
CA ALA A 2 25.27 5.60 -3.99
C ALA A 2 24.44 5.49 -5.28
N PHE A 3 23.84 4.32 -5.51
CA PHE A 3 22.75 4.16 -6.48
C PHE A 3 21.55 4.96 -5.94
N GLY A 4 21.47 6.22 -6.34
CA GLY A 4 20.41 7.12 -5.93
C GLY A 4 19.22 7.12 -6.89
N PRO A 5 18.11 7.79 -6.53
CA PRO A 5 16.92 7.91 -7.39
C PRO A 5 17.23 8.38 -8.82
N GLY A 6 18.27 9.21 -9.00
CA GLY A 6 18.72 9.65 -10.32
C GLY A 6 19.24 8.53 -11.22
N SER A 7 19.90 7.51 -10.67
CA SER A 7 20.38 6.36 -11.45
C SER A 7 19.23 5.50 -12.00
N ILE A 8 18.20 5.28 -11.17
CA ILE A 8 16.98 4.57 -11.56
C ILE A 8 16.23 5.34 -12.66
N ALA A 9 16.13 6.67 -12.54
CA ALA A 9 15.47 7.51 -13.54
C ALA A 9 16.14 7.41 -14.92
N VAL A 10 17.48 7.35 -14.99
CA VAL A 10 18.21 7.18 -16.24
C VAL A 10 17.93 5.82 -16.87
N VAL A 11 17.98 4.73 -16.08
CA VAL A 11 17.71 3.37 -16.58
C VAL A 11 16.28 3.26 -17.10
N VAL A 12 15.30 3.79 -16.34
CA VAL A 12 13.90 3.83 -16.76
C VAL A 12 13.76 4.68 -18.02
N GLY A 13 14.44 5.83 -18.12
CA GLY A 13 14.44 6.66 -19.32
C GLY A 13 14.92 5.91 -20.58
N VAL A 14 16.03 5.17 -20.48
CA VAL A 14 16.55 4.36 -21.61
C VAL A 14 15.60 3.20 -21.93
N ALA A 15 15.07 2.50 -20.92
CA ALA A 15 14.10 1.44 -21.12
C ALA A 15 12.81 1.95 -21.79
N LEU A 16 12.34 3.14 -21.41
CA LEU A 16 11.20 3.81 -22.02
C LEU A 16 11.47 4.21 -23.47
N LEU A 17 12.71 4.49 -23.86
CA LEU A 17 13.05 4.79 -25.25
C LEU A 17 13.02 3.54 -26.13
N VAL A 18 13.46 2.40 -25.61
CA VAL A 18 13.46 1.11 -26.33
C VAL A 18 12.06 0.49 -26.36
N PHE A 19 11.39 0.42 -25.22
CA PHE A 19 10.08 -0.24 -25.10
C PHE A 19 8.92 0.73 -25.36
N GLY A 20 9.07 2.02 -25.09
CA GLY A 20 8.02 3.03 -25.20
C GLY A 20 7.23 3.24 -23.89
N PRO A 21 6.82 4.48 -23.57
CA PRO A 21 6.10 4.78 -22.32
C PRO A 21 4.70 4.18 -22.25
N LYS A 22 4.12 3.80 -23.39
CA LYS A 22 2.84 3.10 -23.43
C LYS A 22 2.97 1.60 -23.18
N LYS A 23 4.14 0.99 -23.43
CA LYS A 23 4.30 -0.47 -23.34
C LYS A 23 4.56 -0.98 -21.94
N LEU A 24 5.27 -0.22 -21.09
CA LEU A 24 5.40 -0.58 -19.67
C LEU A 24 4.05 -0.72 -18.94
N PRO A 25 3.12 0.26 -19.01
CA PRO A 25 1.82 0.12 -18.35
C PRO A 25 0.93 -0.94 -19.01
N GLU A 26 1.03 -1.13 -20.33
CA GLU A 26 0.30 -2.17 -21.06
C GLU A 26 0.75 -3.58 -20.62
N LEU A 27 2.07 -3.81 -20.55
CA LEU A 27 2.65 -5.06 -20.02
C LEU A 27 2.29 -5.27 -18.55
N GLY A 28 2.35 -4.21 -17.73
CA GLY A 28 1.97 -4.28 -16.32
C GLY A 28 0.49 -4.64 -16.12
N ARG A 29 -0.41 -4.16 -16.97
CA ARG A 29 -1.83 -4.54 -16.94
C ARG A 29 -2.03 -6.01 -17.32
N ALA A 30 -1.39 -6.47 -18.40
CA ALA A 30 -1.48 -7.85 -18.83
C ALA A 30 -0.91 -8.82 -17.76
N ALA A 31 0.29 -8.53 -17.26
CA ALA A 31 0.91 -9.32 -16.20
C ALA A 31 0.13 -9.24 -14.86
N GLY A 32 -0.48 -8.09 -14.58
CA GLY A 32 -1.29 -7.86 -13.38
C GLY A 32 -2.56 -8.71 -13.36
N GLU A 33 -3.26 -8.84 -14.49
CA GLU A 33 -4.43 -9.73 -14.61
C GLU A 33 -4.02 -11.19 -14.38
N THR A 34 -2.90 -11.65 -14.98
CA THR A 34 -2.36 -12.99 -14.72
C THR A 34 -1.99 -13.18 -13.24
N LEU A 35 -1.32 -12.21 -12.62
CA LEU A 35 -0.93 -12.30 -11.21
C LEU A 35 -2.14 -12.29 -10.27
N LYS A 36 -3.22 -11.59 -10.64
CA LYS A 36 -4.49 -11.56 -9.91
C LYS A 36 -5.21 -12.91 -9.95
N GLU A 37 -5.27 -13.55 -11.12
CA GLU A 37 -5.79 -14.91 -11.26
C GLU A 37 -4.92 -15.91 -10.51
N PHE A 38 -3.59 -15.82 -10.67
CA PHE A 38 -2.63 -16.65 -9.95
C PHE A 38 -2.77 -16.52 -8.43
N ARG A 39 -2.92 -15.30 -7.92
CA ARG A 39 -3.11 -15.07 -6.47
C ARG A 39 -4.46 -15.59 -5.98
N SER A 40 -5.51 -15.51 -6.79
CA SER A 40 -6.83 -16.06 -6.44
C SER A 40 -6.80 -17.59 -6.38
N ALA A 41 -6.18 -18.24 -7.37
CA ALA A 41 -5.96 -19.68 -7.38
C ALA A 41 -5.07 -20.13 -6.21
N THR A 42 -4.00 -19.39 -5.94
CA THR A 42 -3.07 -19.68 -4.82
C THR A 42 -3.74 -19.49 -3.45
N ARG A 43 -4.69 -18.56 -3.32
CA ARG A 43 -5.46 -18.37 -2.07
C ARG A 43 -6.38 -19.56 -1.79
N GLY A 44 -7.08 -20.06 -2.80
CA GLY A 44 -7.96 -21.24 -2.65
C GLY A 44 -7.22 -22.47 -2.15
N ILE A 45 -6.02 -22.75 -2.70
CA ILE A 45 -5.18 -23.87 -2.23
C ILE A 45 -4.60 -23.62 -0.84
N SER A 46 -4.30 -22.36 -0.50
CA SER A 46 -3.72 -22.01 0.80
C SER A 46 -4.78 -22.07 1.91
N GLU A 47 -6.05 -21.78 1.60
CA GLU A 47 -7.19 -21.94 2.51
C GLU A 47 -7.55 -23.42 2.73
N GLU A 48 -7.54 -24.25 1.67
CA GLU A 48 -7.73 -25.71 1.79
C GLU A 48 -6.67 -26.34 2.73
N SER A 49 -5.40 -25.92 2.60
CA SER A 49 -4.34 -26.37 3.49
C SER A 49 -4.38 -25.73 4.89
N ALA A 50 -5.14 -24.65 5.09
CA ALA A 50 -5.26 -23.90 6.33
C ALA A 50 -6.60 -24.12 7.06
N SER A 51 -7.39 -25.14 6.69
CA SER A 51 -8.66 -25.54 7.32
C SER A 51 -8.50 -26.13 8.74
N ALA A 52 -7.68 -25.46 9.55
CA ALA A 52 -7.59 -25.59 10.99
C ALA A 52 -7.42 -24.21 11.67
N ARG A 53 -8.16 -23.16 11.22
CA ARG A 53 -8.69 -22.02 12.01
C ARG A 53 -9.28 -20.93 11.10
N PRO A 54 -10.45 -20.34 11.43
CA PRO A 54 -11.01 -19.23 10.66
C PRO A 54 -10.26 -17.94 11.00
N ALA A 55 -9.51 -17.40 10.03
CA ALA A 55 -9.00 -16.02 10.10
C ALA A 55 -9.97 -15.10 9.36
N SER A 56 -11.03 -14.71 10.06
CA SER A 56 -11.59 -13.38 9.88
C SER A 56 -10.49 -12.36 10.20
N GLU A 57 -10.42 -11.27 9.45
CA GLU A 57 -9.61 -10.05 9.64
C GLU A 57 -8.36 -9.88 8.74
N SER A 58 -8.57 -9.35 7.55
CA SER A 58 -7.69 -8.34 6.94
C SER A 58 -8.36 -7.66 5.75
N ALA A 59 -9.40 -6.90 6.07
CA ALA A 59 -9.78 -5.69 5.34
C ALA A 59 -9.77 -4.50 6.33
N THR A 60 -8.70 -4.37 7.10
CA THR A 60 -8.38 -3.13 7.80
C THR A 60 -7.22 -2.49 7.07
N ALA A 61 -7.54 -1.51 6.23
CA ALA A 61 -6.57 -0.54 5.76
C ALA A 61 -5.90 0.10 7.00
N PRO A 62 -4.57 0.11 7.11
CA PRO A 62 -3.90 0.70 8.25
C PRO A 62 -4.01 2.22 8.16
N ALA A 63 -4.54 2.82 9.23
CA ALA A 63 -4.13 4.10 9.80
C ALA A 63 -4.10 5.34 8.88
N ALA A 64 -5.20 6.10 8.88
CA ALA A 64 -5.10 7.55 9.02
C ALA A 64 -5.42 7.90 10.50
N PRO A 65 -4.41 8.09 11.36
CA PRO A 65 -4.61 8.48 12.75
C PRO A 65 -4.94 9.97 12.83
N SER A 66 -6.21 10.31 12.62
CA SER A 66 -6.73 11.68 12.81
C SER A 66 -7.73 11.72 13.97
N LEU A 67 -7.36 11.15 15.11
CA LEU A 67 -8.10 11.31 16.38
C LEU A 67 -7.18 11.73 17.55
N VAL A 68 -6.04 12.34 17.25
CA VAL A 68 -5.30 13.18 18.21
C VAL A 68 -5.41 14.66 17.82
N LYS A 69 -6.64 15.15 17.74
CA LYS A 69 -6.93 16.54 18.10
C LYS A 69 -7.13 16.59 19.61
N ALA A 70 -6.07 16.23 20.33
CA ALA A 70 -5.84 16.63 21.70
C ALA A 70 -5.36 18.09 21.67
N ALA A 71 -5.75 18.86 22.70
CA ALA A 71 -5.67 20.33 22.82
C ALA A 71 -6.85 21.04 22.11
N ALA A 72 -8.04 21.14 22.70
CA ALA A 72 -8.32 21.57 24.08
C ALA A 72 -7.61 22.89 24.41
N GLU A 73 -7.76 23.87 23.52
CA GLU A 73 -7.61 25.28 23.83
C GLU A 73 -8.96 25.76 24.36
N SER A 74 -9.13 25.65 25.68
CA SER A 74 -10.16 26.31 26.47
C SER A 74 -9.52 26.72 27.78
N GLU A 75 -8.52 27.61 27.68
CA GLU A 75 -8.24 28.54 28.76
C GLU A 75 -9.52 29.34 29.04
N GLY A 76 -10.00 29.33 30.28
CA GLY A 76 -11.10 30.19 30.70
C GLY A 76 -12.04 29.55 31.71
N GLY A 77 -11.52 29.19 32.89
CA GLY A 77 -12.34 28.64 33.98
C GLY A 77 -11.70 28.94 35.32
N LYS A 78 -11.86 30.18 35.77
CA LYS A 78 -11.47 30.77 37.05
C LYS A 78 -11.52 29.77 38.23
N PRO A 79 -10.43 29.59 39.00
CA PRO A 79 -10.50 28.82 40.24
C PRO A 79 -11.31 29.60 41.28
N ASP A 80 -12.54 29.13 41.56
CA ASP A 80 -13.25 29.49 42.78
C ASP A 80 -12.43 29.00 43.98
N SER A 81 -12.18 29.92 44.89
CA SER A 81 -11.45 29.71 46.15
C SER A 81 -12.46 29.76 47.31
N PRO A 82 -12.03 29.40 48.53
CA PRO A 82 -12.54 28.29 49.36
C PRO A 82 -13.98 28.38 49.87
#